data_AF-A0A9E0MD80-F1
#
_entry.id   AF-A0A9E0MD80-F1
#
_cell.length_a   1.000
_cell.length_b   1.000
_cell.length_c   1.000
_cell.angle_alpha   90.00
_cell.angle_beta   90.00
_cell.angle_gamma   90.00
#
_symmetry.space_group_name_H-M   'P 1'
#
loop_
_entity.id
_entity.type
_entity.pdbx_description
1 polymer ?
#
loop_
_entity_poly.entity_id
_entity_poly.type
_entity_poly.pdbx_seq_one_letter_code
_entity_poly.pdbx_strand_id
1 'polypeptide(L)'
;MDMYTAIHKALRAMMCDALVALGRLDHEDDQEVVRTSAQLFELLELCGAHMLHENTFVHEPMQAQAPGSADAAAHDHEDHAQHIAQLHHLAGAMVKAPVALRGPLALALYRTLALFVAENLRHMAHEETHHSATLWAHFSDEQLHAIHGRILGSIGPQEMATTMRWMIPACNPQERAQTLLGMRAGAPEPVFMAVLDGVRPHLDHAGWAKLCAALDIAPQPGLTAVAA
;
A
#
# COMPACT_ATOMS: atom_id res chain seq x y z
N MET A 1 -1.53 -12.63 -15.47
CA MET A 1 -0.89 -12.09 -14.24
C MET A 1 -1.83 -11.11 -13.54
N ASP A 2 -1.92 -11.12 -12.21
CA ASP A 2 -2.66 -10.11 -11.41
C ASP A 2 -1.72 -8.96 -11.02
N MET A 3 -2.11 -7.72 -11.29
CA MET A 3 -1.30 -6.52 -11.08
C MET A 3 -1.70 -5.70 -9.86
N TYR A 4 -2.91 -5.91 -9.31
CA TYR A 4 -3.54 -4.99 -8.36
C TYR A 4 -3.61 -5.56 -6.95
N THR A 5 -3.98 -6.84 -6.81
CA THR A 5 -4.40 -7.42 -5.53
C THR A 5 -3.38 -7.21 -4.40
N ALA A 6 -2.09 -7.38 -4.66
CA ALA A 6 -1.06 -7.28 -3.62
C ALA A 6 -0.88 -5.83 -3.12
N ILE A 7 -0.70 -4.87 -4.03
CA ILE A 7 -0.53 -3.46 -3.67
C ILE A 7 -1.80 -2.91 -3.00
N HIS A 8 -2.98 -3.29 -3.50
CA HIS A 8 -4.25 -2.85 -2.90
C HIS A 8 -4.48 -3.43 -1.50
N LYS A 9 -3.98 -4.63 -1.20
CA LYS A 9 -3.97 -5.13 0.19
C LYS A 9 -3.11 -4.26 1.11
N ALA A 10 -1.97 -3.78 0.62
CA ALA A 10 -1.12 -2.85 1.37
C ALA A 10 -1.84 -1.54 1.67
N LEU A 11 -2.44 -0.92 0.65
CA LEU A 11 -3.17 0.34 0.77
C LEU A 11 -4.38 0.22 1.69
N ARG A 12 -5.16 -0.86 1.56
CA ARG A 12 -6.29 -1.15 2.47
C ARG A 12 -5.84 -1.28 3.92
N ALA A 13 -4.72 -1.98 4.17
CA ALA A 13 -4.18 -2.12 5.51
C ALA A 13 -3.75 -0.77 6.09
N MET A 14 -2.97 0.00 5.32
CA MET A 14 -2.44 1.30 5.75
C MET A 14 -3.56 2.35 5.99
N MET A 15 -4.55 2.40 5.10
CA MET A 15 -5.72 3.27 5.23
C MET A 15 -6.55 2.94 6.47
N CYS A 16 -6.84 1.66 6.70
CA CYS A 16 -7.60 1.23 7.89
C CYS A 16 -6.84 1.54 9.18
N ASP A 17 -5.53 1.31 9.19
CA ASP A 17 -4.68 1.60 10.36
C ASP A 17 -4.67 3.10 10.67
N ALA A 18 -4.44 3.96 9.67
CA ALA A 18 -4.47 5.41 9.83
C ALA A 18 -5.85 5.93 10.29
N LEU A 19 -6.94 5.38 9.73
CA LEU A 19 -8.30 5.74 10.11
C LEU A 19 -8.58 5.41 11.58
N VAL A 20 -8.19 4.21 12.03
CA VAL A 20 -8.36 3.79 13.42
C VAL A 20 -7.47 4.58 14.37
N ALA A 21 -6.21 4.84 13.99
CA ALA A 21 -5.28 5.65 14.77
C ALA A 21 -5.83 7.07 14.98
N LEU A 22 -6.27 7.72 13.91
CA LEU A 22 -6.84 9.06 13.99
C LEU A 22 -8.16 9.11 14.78
N GLY A 23 -8.98 8.05 14.70
CA GLY A 23 -10.21 7.94 15.50
C GLY A 23 -9.96 7.78 17.01
N ARG A 24 -8.74 7.43 17.42
CA ARG A 24 -8.33 7.28 18.83
C ARG A 24 -7.45 8.43 19.33
N LEU A 25 -7.07 9.34 18.45
CA LEU A 25 -6.09 10.40 18.72
C LEU A 25 -6.45 11.20 19.99
N ASP A 26 -5.53 11.20 20.95
CA ASP A 26 -5.50 12.23 21.99
C ASP A 26 -4.95 13.53 21.39
N HIS A 27 -5.86 14.48 21.13
CA HIS A 27 -5.52 15.75 20.51
C HIS A 27 -4.85 16.74 21.48
N GLU A 28 -4.84 16.45 22.79
CA GLU A 28 -4.12 17.23 23.79
C GLU A 28 -2.65 16.81 23.93
N ASP A 29 -2.30 15.59 23.49
CA ASP A 29 -0.91 15.11 23.45
C ASP A 29 -0.19 15.56 22.17
N ASP A 30 0.75 16.50 22.33
CA ASP A 30 1.59 17.02 21.25
C ASP A 30 2.35 15.92 20.48
N GLN A 31 2.88 14.91 21.17
CA GLN A 31 3.66 13.84 20.55
C GLN A 31 2.74 12.89 19.77
N GLU A 32 1.54 12.62 20.28
CA GLU A 32 0.57 11.78 19.58
C GLU A 32 0.03 12.46 18.32
N VAL A 33 -0.26 13.77 18.38
CA VAL A 33 -0.66 14.57 17.23
C VAL A 33 0.40 14.54 16.13
N VAL A 34 1.67 14.74 16.48
CA VAL A 34 2.78 14.73 15.53
C VAL A 34 2.96 13.33 14.91
N ARG A 35 2.98 12.26 15.72
CA ARG A 35 3.16 10.89 15.22
C ARG A 35 2.01 10.45 14.30
N THR A 36 0.78 10.70 14.70
CA THR A 36 -0.42 10.34 13.92
C THR A 36 -0.47 11.12 12.60
N SER A 37 -0.09 12.39 12.62
CA SER A 37 -0.02 13.21 11.41
C SER A 37 1.10 12.75 10.47
N ALA A 38 2.26 12.35 11.00
CA ALA A 38 3.36 11.79 10.21
C ALA A 38 2.95 10.48 9.52
N GLN A 39 2.25 9.59 10.23
CA GLN A 39 1.69 8.37 9.65
C GLN A 39 0.70 8.68 8.52
N LEU A 40 -0.19 9.66 8.71
CA LEU A 40 -1.11 10.08 7.67
C LEU A 40 -0.36 10.64 6.45
N PHE A 41 0.69 11.44 6.64
CA PHE A 41 1.48 11.93 5.52
C PHE A 41 2.14 10.81 4.73
N GLU A 42 2.69 9.79 5.40
CA GLU A 42 3.25 8.60 4.71
C GLU A 42 2.17 7.87 3.88
N LEU A 43 0.94 7.77 4.40
CA LEU A 43 -0.19 7.18 3.66
C LEU A 43 -0.53 7.99 2.41
N LEU A 44 -0.65 9.31 2.55
CA LEU A 44 -1.02 10.20 1.46
C LEU A 44 0.05 10.23 0.36
N GLU A 45 1.33 10.20 0.73
CA GLU A 45 2.44 10.06 -0.21
C GLU A 45 2.36 8.74 -0.98
N LEU A 46 2.11 7.61 -0.30
CA LEU A 46 2.00 6.31 -0.94
C LEU A 46 0.78 6.22 -1.87
N CYS A 47 -0.39 6.72 -1.46
CA CYS A 47 -1.57 6.79 -2.31
C CYS A 47 -1.32 7.63 -3.57
N GLY A 48 -0.67 8.80 -3.42
CA GLY A 48 -0.33 9.66 -4.55
C GLY A 48 0.66 9.00 -5.52
N ALA A 49 1.68 8.32 -5.00
CA ALA A 49 2.65 7.57 -5.81
C ALA A 49 1.99 6.41 -6.57
N HIS A 50 1.13 5.64 -5.89
CA HIS A 50 0.39 4.54 -6.50
C HIS A 50 -0.45 4.97 -7.71
N MET A 51 -1.25 6.04 -7.55
CA MET A 51 -2.06 6.59 -8.64
C MET A 51 -1.19 7.04 -9.82
N LEU A 52 -0.02 7.62 -9.55
CA LEU A 52 0.91 8.04 -10.60
C LEU A 52 1.45 6.82 -11.37
N HIS A 53 1.85 5.75 -10.67
CA HIS A 53 2.33 4.54 -11.31
C HIS A 53 1.24 3.89 -12.18
N GLU A 54 -0.01 3.86 -11.71
CA GLU A 54 -1.13 3.31 -12.49
C GLU A 54 -1.44 4.15 -13.72
N ASN A 55 -1.53 5.47 -13.56
CA ASN A 55 -1.77 6.40 -14.65
C ASN A 55 -0.75 6.20 -15.77
N THR A 56 0.54 6.18 -15.42
CA THR A 56 1.64 6.10 -16.39
C THR A 56 1.82 4.70 -16.96
N PHE A 57 1.80 3.65 -16.13
CA PHE A 57 2.22 2.32 -16.57
C PHE A 57 1.07 1.39 -16.94
N VAL A 58 -0.15 1.66 -16.46
CA VAL A 58 -1.30 0.77 -16.62
C VAL A 58 -2.40 1.42 -17.46
N HIS A 59 -2.88 2.60 -17.06
CA HIS A 59 -3.99 3.29 -17.72
C HIS A 59 -3.63 3.73 -19.14
N GLU A 60 -2.45 4.30 -19.35
CA GLU A 60 -1.98 4.69 -20.69
C GLU A 60 -2.00 3.51 -21.69
N PRO A 61 -1.37 2.34 -21.40
CA PRO A 61 -1.49 1.18 -22.27
C PRO A 61 -2.91 0.65 -22.44
N MET A 62 -3.69 0.61 -21.36
CA MET A 62 -5.09 0.16 -21.42
C MET A 62 -5.91 1.03 -22.36
N GLN A 63 -5.81 2.35 -22.24
CA GLN A 63 -6.51 3.30 -23.08
C GLN A 63 -6.09 3.19 -24.55
N ALA A 64 -4.82 2.89 -24.81
CA ALA A 64 -4.33 2.67 -26.18
C ALA A 64 -4.90 1.41 -26.84
N GLN A 65 -5.14 0.33 -26.08
CA GLN A 65 -5.69 -0.92 -26.60
C GLN A 65 -7.23 -0.97 -26.58
N ALA A 66 -7.83 -0.35 -25.57
CA ALA A 66 -9.26 -0.31 -25.33
C ALA A 66 -9.66 1.12 -24.91
N PRO A 67 -9.92 2.02 -25.88
CA PRO A 67 -10.30 3.39 -25.59
C PRO A 67 -11.54 3.47 -24.68
N GLY A 68 -11.48 4.31 -23.66
CA GLY A 68 -12.51 4.48 -22.63
C GLY A 68 -12.38 3.54 -21.44
N SER A 69 -11.44 2.57 -21.47
CA SER A 69 -11.34 1.54 -20.43
C SER A 69 -10.78 2.05 -19.10
N ALA A 70 -10.10 3.20 -19.09
CA ALA A 70 -9.53 3.81 -17.89
C ALA A 70 -10.19 5.15 -17.50
N ASP A 71 -11.20 5.62 -18.25
CA ASP A 71 -11.78 6.96 -18.04
C ASP A 71 -12.38 7.15 -16.64
N ALA A 72 -13.06 6.13 -16.12
CA ALA A 72 -13.66 6.18 -14.78
C ALA A 72 -12.58 6.29 -13.68
N ALA A 73 -11.53 5.47 -13.78
CA ALA A 73 -10.42 5.51 -12.84
C ALA A 73 -9.61 6.82 -12.94
N ALA A 74 -9.42 7.35 -14.15
CA ALA A 74 -8.77 8.65 -14.35
C ALA A 74 -9.54 9.78 -13.66
N HIS A 75 -10.88 9.77 -13.74
CA HIS A 75 -11.70 10.74 -13.01
C HIS A 75 -11.62 10.55 -11.49
N ASP A 76 -11.74 9.31 -11.00
CA ASP A 76 -11.56 8.99 -9.57
C ASP A 76 -10.17 9.46 -9.08
N HIS A 77 -9.12 9.35 -9.91
CA HIS A 77 -7.77 9.81 -9.60
C HIS A 77 -7.66 11.33 -9.47
N GLU A 78 -8.37 12.11 -10.30
CA GLU A 78 -8.41 13.57 -10.14
C GLU A 78 -9.06 13.96 -8.81
N ASP A 79 -10.15 13.29 -8.42
CA ASP A 79 -10.84 13.52 -7.15
C ASP A 79 -9.98 13.07 -5.96
N HIS A 80 -9.31 11.92 -6.05
CA HIS A 80 -8.38 11.45 -5.03
C HIS A 80 -7.22 12.42 -4.82
N ALA A 81 -6.67 13.01 -5.89
CA ALA A 81 -5.61 14.01 -5.77
C ALA A 81 -6.07 15.26 -4.99
N GLN A 82 -7.32 15.70 -5.21
CA GLN A 82 -7.90 16.81 -4.45
C GLN A 82 -8.11 16.45 -2.98
N HIS A 83 -8.62 15.24 -2.70
CA HIS A 83 -8.79 14.75 -1.33
C HIS A 83 -7.45 14.60 -0.59
N ILE A 84 -6.40 14.13 -1.27
CA ILE A 84 -5.05 14.06 -0.72
C ILE A 84 -4.56 15.45 -0.29
N ALA A 85 -4.72 16.46 -1.16
CA ALA A 85 -4.33 17.83 -0.83
C ALA A 85 -5.14 18.39 0.37
N GLN A 86 -6.44 18.11 0.43
CA GLN A 86 -7.30 18.51 1.54
C GLN A 86 -6.86 17.86 2.87
N LEU A 87 -6.57 16.55 2.86
CA LEU A 87 -6.10 15.82 4.03
C LEU A 87 -4.74 16.34 4.52
N HIS A 88 -3.81 16.62 3.60
CA HIS A 88 -2.54 17.26 3.93
C HIS A 88 -2.74 18.61 4.63
N HIS A 89 -3.65 19.44 4.11
CA HIS A 89 -3.96 20.74 4.68
C HIS A 89 -4.53 20.62 6.11
N LEU A 90 -5.54 19.76 6.29
CA LEU A 90 -6.20 19.54 7.59
C LEU A 90 -5.22 19.00 8.64
N ALA A 91 -4.39 18.01 8.28
CA ALA A 91 -3.38 17.45 9.17
C ALA A 91 -2.31 18.49 9.53
N GLY A 92 -1.82 19.24 8.55
CA GLY A 92 -0.86 20.33 8.79
C GLY A 92 -1.44 21.46 9.66
N ALA A 93 -2.73 21.77 9.52
CA ALA A 93 -3.43 22.73 10.37
C ALA A 93 -3.55 22.23 11.80
N MET A 94 -3.92 20.95 12.00
CA MET A 94 -4.02 20.32 13.32
C MET A 94 -2.69 20.36 14.08
N VAL A 95 -1.58 20.01 13.42
CA VAL A 95 -0.23 20.04 14.03
C VAL A 95 0.16 21.44 14.50
N LYS A 96 -0.21 22.48 13.76
CA LYS A 96 0.16 23.88 14.05
C LYS A 96 -0.83 24.59 14.98
N ALA A 97 -2.00 23.99 15.23
CA ALA A 97 -3.05 24.63 16.00
C ALA A 97 -2.75 24.63 17.51
N PRO A 98 -3.16 25.68 18.24
CA PRO A 98 -3.26 25.64 19.69
C PRO A 98 -4.15 24.47 20.14
N VAL A 99 -3.83 23.86 21.29
CA VAL A 99 -4.56 22.70 21.84
C VAL A 99 -6.09 22.89 21.81
N ALA A 100 -6.56 24.07 22.22
CA ALA A 100 -7.99 24.41 22.27
C ALA A 100 -8.72 24.34 20.91
N LEU A 101 -8.00 24.36 19.78
CA LEU A 101 -8.56 24.27 18.43
C LEU A 101 -8.38 22.88 17.79
N ARG A 102 -7.60 21.98 18.40
CA ARG A 102 -7.27 20.69 17.80
C ARG A 102 -8.43 19.71 17.77
N GLY A 103 -9.29 19.69 18.79
CA GLY A 103 -10.44 18.77 18.84
C GLY A 103 -11.35 18.85 17.60
N PRO A 104 -11.84 20.05 17.22
CA PRO A 104 -12.61 20.24 16.00
C PRO A 104 -11.85 19.88 14.71
N LEU A 105 -10.55 20.19 14.63
CA LEU A 105 -9.71 19.86 13.48
C LEU A 105 -9.49 18.35 13.33
N ALA A 106 -9.23 17.65 14.43
CA ALA A 106 -9.07 16.20 14.47
C ALA A 106 -10.36 15.49 14.01
N LEU A 107 -11.53 15.95 14.49
CA LEU A 107 -12.81 15.40 14.06
C LEU A 107 -13.08 15.64 12.56
N ALA A 108 -12.74 16.83 12.05
CA ALA A 108 -12.87 17.13 10.62
C ALA A 108 -11.96 16.24 9.79
N LEU A 109 -10.68 16.11 10.18
CA LEU A 109 -9.70 15.26 9.51
C LEU A 109 -10.15 13.78 9.51
N TYR A 110 -10.64 13.28 10.65
CA TYR A 110 -11.14 11.90 10.77
C TYR A 110 -12.30 11.63 9.80
N ARG A 111 -13.27 12.54 9.71
CA ARG A 111 -14.43 12.40 8.81
C ARG A 111 -14.02 12.48 7.34
N THR A 112 -13.12 13.39 6.99
CA THR A 112 -12.58 13.48 5.62
C THR A 112 -11.80 12.23 5.26
N LEU A 113 -10.97 11.70 6.17
CA LEU A 113 -10.24 10.46 5.94
C LEU A 113 -11.19 9.27 5.77
N ALA A 114 -12.25 9.18 6.56
CA ALA A 114 -13.24 8.09 6.43
C ALA A 114 -13.90 8.07 5.03
N LEU A 115 -14.23 9.23 4.47
CA LEU A 115 -14.77 9.33 3.10
C LEU A 115 -13.70 8.97 2.05
N PHE A 116 -12.47 9.46 2.22
CA PHE A 116 -11.35 9.09 1.35
C PHE A 116 -11.12 7.57 1.31
N VAL A 117 -11.16 6.90 2.47
CA VAL A 117 -11.03 5.44 2.55
C VAL A 117 -12.20 4.76 1.82
N ALA A 118 -13.43 5.22 2.02
CA ALA A 118 -14.60 4.64 1.36
C ALA A 118 -14.50 4.71 -0.18
N GLU A 119 -14.10 5.87 -0.72
CA GLU A 119 -13.92 6.03 -2.17
C GLU A 119 -12.76 5.18 -2.70
N ASN A 120 -11.63 5.12 -2.01
CA ASN A 120 -10.52 4.24 -2.42
C ASN A 120 -10.91 2.76 -2.43
N LEU A 121 -11.74 2.31 -1.47
CA LEU A 121 -12.24 0.93 -1.47
C LEU A 121 -13.14 0.64 -2.68
N ARG A 122 -14.00 1.58 -3.07
CA ARG A 122 -14.83 1.47 -4.28
C ARG A 122 -13.98 1.46 -5.53
N HIS A 123 -13.02 2.37 -5.60
CA HIS A 123 -12.09 2.55 -6.71
C HIS A 123 -11.25 1.29 -6.96
N MET A 124 -10.51 0.82 -5.94
CA MET A 124 -9.69 -0.40 -6.06
C MET A 124 -10.53 -1.63 -6.43
N ALA A 125 -11.79 -1.71 -5.99
CA ALA A 125 -12.68 -2.80 -6.40
C ALA A 125 -13.05 -2.73 -7.89
N HIS A 126 -13.19 -1.53 -8.46
CA HIS A 126 -13.38 -1.34 -9.89
C HIS A 126 -12.16 -1.82 -10.67
N GLU A 127 -10.95 -1.45 -10.26
CA GLU A 127 -9.71 -1.84 -10.95
C GLU A 127 -9.47 -3.35 -10.89
N GLU A 128 -9.58 -3.93 -9.70
CA GLU A 128 -9.40 -5.37 -9.48
C GLU A 128 -10.35 -6.22 -10.32
N THR A 129 -11.52 -5.68 -10.69
CA THR A 129 -12.53 -6.40 -11.47
C THR A 129 -12.52 -6.01 -12.95
N HIS A 130 -12.71 -4.74 -13.28
CA HIS A 130 -12.88 -4.24 -14.64
C HIS A 130 -11.52 -4.03 -15.33
N HIS A 131 -10.54 -3.41 -14.67
CA HIS A 131 -9.23 -3.23 -15.28
C HIS A 131 -8.52 -4.56 -15.46
N SER A 132 -8.55 -5.44 -14.46
CA SER A 132 -8.03 -6.81 -14.59
C SER A 132 -8.62 -7.54 -15.79
N ALA A 133 -9.95 -7.46 -16.00
CA ALA A 133 -10.61 -8.09 -17.14
C ALA A 133 -10.14 -7.51 -18.48
N THR A 134 -10.04 -6.19 -18.59
CA THR A 134 -9.50 -5.51 -19.78
C THR A 134 -8.04 -5.92 -20.04
N LEU A 135 -7.20 -5.89 -19.01
CA LEU A 135 -5.79 -6.27 -19.11
C LEU A 135 -5.63 -7.71 -19.62
N TRP A 136 -6.38 -8.65 -19.07
CA TRP A 136 -6.31 -10.06 -19.50
C TRP A 136 -6.90 -10.31 -20.88
N ALA A 137 -7.86 -9.48 -21.32
CA ALA A 137 -8.44 -9.59 -22.66
C ALA A 137 -7.51 -9.06 -23.76
N HIS A 138 -6.66 -8.08 -23.45
CA HIS A 138 -5.90 -7.32 -24.45
C HIS A 138 -4.37 -7.49 -24.38
N PHE A 139 -3.83 -8.06 -23.31
CA PHE A 139 -2.40 -8.22 -23.11
C PHE A 139 -2.03 -9.68 -22.83
N SER A 140 -0.93 -10.13 -23.42
CA SER A 140 -0.32 -11.41 -23.07
C SER A 140 0.34 -11.35 -21.69
N ASP A 141 0.57 -12.52 -21.08
CA ASP A 141 1.31 -12.57 -19.81
C ASP A 141 2.71 -11.92 -19.91
N GLU A 142 3.41 -12.07 -21.04
CA GLU A 142 4.72 -11.41 -21.25
C GLU A 142 4.59 -9.89 -21.23
N GLN A 143 3.55 -9.34 -21.87
CA GLN A 143 3.31 -7.90 -21.87
C GLN A 143 2.95 -7.39 -20.47
N LEU A 144 2.14 -8.13 -19.71
CA LEU A 144 1.79 -7.79 -18.33
C LEU A 144 3.02 -7.82 -17.41
N HIS A 145 3.89 -8.83 -17.54
CA HIS A 145 5.15 -8.88 -16.80
C HIS A 145 6.07 -7.72 -17.18
N ALA A 146 6.11 -7.32 -18.46
CA ALA A 146 6.90 -6.17 -18.90
C ALA A 146 6.35 -4.85 -18.33
N ILE A 147 5.03 -4.69 -18.24
CA ILE A 147 4.41 -3.53 -17.56
C ILE A 147 4.79 -3.53 -16.08
N HIS A 148 4.57 -4.64 -15.39
CA HIS A 148 4.91 -4.77 -13.97
C HIS A 148 6.40 -4.52 -13.71
N GLY A 149 7.30 -5.01 -14.58
CA GLY A 149 8.72 -4.73 -14.48
C GLY A 149 9.08 -3.24 -14.61
N ARG A 150 8.36 -2.47 -15.43
CA ARG A 150 8.53 -1.01 -15.52
C ARG A 150 8.07 -0.30 -14.25
N ILE A 151 6.96 -0.74 -13.65
CA ILE A 151 6.49 -0.24 -12.34
C ILE A 151 7.55 -0.52 -11.27
N LEU A 152 8.03 -1.76 -11.16
CA LEU A 152 9.07 -2.08 -10.18
C LEU A 152 10.36 -1.28 -10.40
N GLY A 153 10.70 -0.98 -11.66
CA GLY A 153 11.85 -0.16 -12.01
C GLY A 153 11.69 1.34 -11.75
N SER A 154 10.46 1.86 -11.60
CA SER A 154 10.20 3.27 -11.27
C SER A 154 10.14 3.53 -9.77
N ILE A 155 9.87 2.51 -8.96
CA ILE A 155 9.72 2.64 -7.51
C ILE A 155 11.09 2.83 -6.83
N GLY A 156 11.23 3.92 -6.08
CA GLY A 156 12.44 4.21 -5.31
C GLY A 156 12.61 3.28 -4.08
N PRO A 157 13.83 3.14 -3.52
CA PRO A 157 14.08 2.22 -2.40
C PRO A 157 13.24 2.48 -1.16
N GLN A 158 12.98 3.75 -0.83
CA GLN A 158 12.17 4.12 0.35
C GLN A 158 10.71 3.73 0.16
N GLU A 159 10.12 4.07 -0.99
CA GLU A 159 8.74 3.71 -1.34
C GLU A 159 8.57 2.19 -1.40
N MET A 160 9.54 1.47 -1.97
CA MET A 160 9.54 0.00 -1.99
C MET A 160 9.54 -0.58 -0.58
N ALA A 161 10.38 -0.04 0.32
CA ALA A 161 10.45 -0.51 1.70
C ALA A 161 9.13 -0.29 2.45
N THR A 162 8.53 0.90 2.34
CA THR A 162 7.22 1.20 2.92
C THR A 162 6.14 0.30 2.33
N THR A 163 6.11 0.13 1.01
CA THR A 163 5.15 -0.75 0.32
C THR A 163 5.26 -2.19 0.82
N MET A 164 6.47 -2.75 0.88
CA MET A 164 6.69 -4.14 1.33
C MET A 164 6.30 -4.33 2.80
N ARG A 165 6.59 -3.35 3.66
CA ARG A 165 6.22 -3.36 5.09
C ARG A 165 4.71 -3.52 5.28
N TRP A 166 3.89 -2.93 4.42
CA TRP A 166 2.43 -3.03 4.48
C TRP A 166 1.87 -4.21 3.68
N MET A 167 2.42 -4.46 2.49
CA MET A 167 1.94 -5.47 1.55
C MET A 167 2.13 -6.89 2.08
N ILE A 168 3.34 -7.22 2.53
CA ILE A 168 3.70 -8.61 2.89
C ILE A 168 2.85 -9.13 4.07
N PRO A 169 2.61 -8.37 5.16
CA PRO A 169 1.69 -8.79 6.21
C PRO A 169 0.23 -8.90 5.75
N ALA A 170 -0.23 -8.01 4.88
CA ALA A 170 -1.61 -7.98 4.39
C ALA A 170 -1.94 -9.12 3.41
N CYS A 171 -0.94 -9.63 2.70
CA CYS A 171 -1.05 -10.82 1.86
C CYS A 171 -1.36 -12.08 2.68
N ASN A 172 -2.11 -12.99 2.07
CA ASN A 172 -2.32 -14.32 2.63
C ASN A 172 -1.00 -15.13 2.61
N PRO A 173 -0.91 -16.28 3.32
CA PRO A 173 0.36 -17.02 3.42
C PRO A 173 0.98 -17.43 2.08
N GLN A 174 0.17 -17.79 1.08
CA GLN A 174 0.65 -18.22 -0.23
C GLN A 174 1.17 -17.03 -1.03
N GLU A 175 0.38 -15.95 -1.13
CA GLU A 175 0.75 -14.71 -1.81
C GLU A 175 2.05 -14.15 -1.23
N ARG A 176 2.14 -14.10 0.10
CA ARG A 176 3.32 -13.63 0.83
C ARG A 176 4.58 -14.41 0.46
N ALA A 177 4.48 -15.74 0.43
CA ALA A 177 5.59 -16.60 0.06
C ALA A 177 5.99 -16.38 -1.40
N GLN A 178 5.02 -16.28 -2.32
CA GLN A 178 5.28 -16.02 -3.73
C GLN A 178 6.01 -14.69 -3.96
N THR A 179 5.57 -13.61 -3.31
CA THR A 179 6.23 -12.30 -3.42
C THR A 179 7.68 -12.36 -2.94
N LEU A 180 7.93 -12.97 -1.78
CA LEU A 180 9.28 -13.04 -1.21
C LEU A 180 10.20 -14.01 -1.94
N LEU A 181 9.68 -15.12 -2.48
CA LEU A 181 10.45 -16.02 -3.36
C LEU A 181 10.83 -15.32 -4.67
N GLY A 182 9.90 -14.56 -5.27
CA GLY A 182 10.17 -13.76 -6.46
C GLY A 182 11.26 -12.71 -6.20
N MET A 183 11.18 -12.03 -5.06
CA MET A 183 12.22 -11.09 -4.63
C MET A 183 13.57 -11.79 -4.43
N ARG A 184 13.62 -12.94 -3.74
CA ARG A 184 14.86 -13.71 -3.51
C ARG A 184 15.54 -14.14 -4.82
N ALA A 185 14.77 -14.37 -5.88
CA ALA A 185 15.30 -14.75 -7.19
C ALA A 185 15.97 -13.57 -7.93
N GLY A 186 15.56 -12.33 -7.66
CA GLY A 186 16.02 -11.14 -8.39
C GLY A 186 16.83 -10.12 -7.59
N ALA A 187 16.73 -10.12 -6.26
CA ALA A 187 17.38 -9.15 -5.37
C ALA A 187 18.65 -9.71 -4.72
N PRO A 188 19.67 -8.86 -4.44
CA PRO A 188 20.81 -9.26 -3.62
C PRO A 188 20.38 -9.76 -2.24
N GLU A 189 21.06 -10.78 -1.72
CA GLU A 189 20.77 -11.38 -0.41
C GLU A 189 20.65 -10.37 0.73
N PRO A 190 21.52 -9.33 0.86
CA PRO A 190 21.37 -8.33 1.91
C PRO A 190 20.06 -7.53 1.81
N VAL A 191 19.56 -7.28 0.59
CA VAL A 191 18.30 -6.55 0.37
C VAL A 191 17.11 -7.43 0.74
N PHE A 192 17.15 -8.70 0.34
CA PHE A 192 16.13 -9.69 0.73
C PHE A 192 16.03 -9.83 2.26
N MET A 193 17.17 -9.95 2.94
CA MET A 193 17.22 -10.05 4.40
C MET A 193 16.71 -8.78 5.08
N ALA A 194 17.06 -7.59 4.58
CA ALA A 194 16.56 -6.33 5.13
C ALA A 194 15.03 -6.21 5.05
N VAL A 195 14.41 -6.64 3.94
CA VAL A 195 12.95 -6.68 3.82
C VAL A 195 12.35 -7.70 4.78
N LEU A 196 12.94 -8.88 4.89
CA LEU A 196 12.46 -9.93 5.78
C LEU A 196 12.49 -9.47 7.26
N ASP A 197 13.57 -8.81 7.68
CA ASP A 197 13.72 -8.23 9.02
C ASP A 197 12.71 -7.09 9.25
N GLY A 198 12.45 -6.25 8.24
CA GLY A 198 11.47 -5.17 8.31
C GLY A 198 10.02 -5.65 8.42
N VAL A 199 9.70 -6.81 7.83
CA VAL A 199 8.36 -7.41 7.88
C VAL A 199 8.12 -8.18 9.19
N ARG A 200 9.17 -8.77 9.78
CA ARG A 200 9.06 -9.64 10.96
C ARG A 200 8.20 -9.07 12.11
N PRO A 201 8.33 -7.80 12.51
CA PRO A 201 7.54 -7.21 13.60
C PRO A 201 6.03 -7.12 13.30
N HIS A 202 5.65 -7.20 12.03
CA HIS A 202 4.28 -7.04 11.55
C HIS A 202 3.56 -8.37 11.31
N LEU A 203 4.23 -9.50 11.59
CA LEU A 203 3.65 -10.84 11.49
C LEU A 203 3.48 -11.46 12.88
N ASP A 204 2.31 -12.05 13.10
CA ASP A 204 2.07 -12.91 14.27
C ASP A 204 2.94 -14.19 14.19
N HIS A 205 2.98 -14.93 15.30
CA HIS A 205 3.83 -16.12 15.39
C HIS A 205 3.49 -17.17 14.32
N ALA A 206 2.20 -17.40 14.06
CA ALA A 206 1.73 -18.37 13.08
C ALA A 206 2.05 -17.94 11.64
N GLY A 207 1.84 -16.66 11.31
CA GLY A 207 2.15 -16.09 10.01
C GLY A 207 3.64 -16.11 9.69
N TRP A 208 4.48 -15.84 10.69
CA TRP A 208 5.93 -15.95 10.56
C TRP A 208 6.41 -17.39 10.35
N ALA A 209 5.88 -18.35 11.12
CA ALA A 209 6.25 -19.75 11.00
C ALA A 209 5.93 -20.30 9.59
N LYS A 210 4.74 -19.99 9.06
CA LYS A 210 4.34 -20.36 7.70
C LYS A 210 5.26 -19.76 6.64
N LEU A 211 5.65 -18.49 6.81
CA LEU A 211 6.57 -17.82 5.89
C LEU A 211 7.96 -18.47 5.92
N CYS A 212 8.49 -18.76 7.11
CA CYS A 212 9.80 -19.39 7.25
C CYS A 212 9.86 -20.76 6.59
N ALA A 213 8.83 -21.58 6.80
CA ALA A 213 8.70 -22.88 6.15
C ALA A 213 8.67 -22.75 4.61
N ALA A 214 7.94 -21.77 4.07
CA ALA A 214 7.85 -21.57 2.63
C ALA A 214 9.15 -21.04 1.99
N LEU A 215 9.96 -20.31 2.77
CA LEU A 215 11.26 -19.77 2.32
C LEU A 215 12.44 -20.71 2.59
N ASP A 216 12.21 -21.84 3.26
CA ASP A 216 13.25 -22.76 3.76
C ASP A 216 14.29 -22.03 4.62
N ILE A 217 13.82 -21.28 5.62
CA ILE A 217 14.65 -20.56 6.59
C ILE A 217 14.27 -20.91 8.03
N ALA A 218 15.21 -20.76 8.95
CA ALA A 218 14.97 -20.99 10.37
C ALA A 218 14.07 -19.88 10.96
N PRO A 219 12.99 -20.22 11.70
CA PRO A 219 12.07 -19.23 12.28
C PRO A 219 12.69 -18.38 13.40
N GLN A 220 13.82 -18.81 13.95
CA GLN A 220 14.76 -17.98 14.72
C GLN A 220 16.18 -18.25 14.19
N PRO A 221 17.06 -17.23 14.13
CA PRO A 221 18.49 -17.47 13.90
C PRO A 221 18.99 -18.45 14.98
N GLY A 222 19.33 -19.68 14.59
CA GLY A 222 19.90 -20.69 15.48
C GLY A 222 19.03 -21.91 15.87
N LEU A 223 17.80 -22.05 15.35
CA LEU A 223 17.02 -23.29 15.53
C LEU A 223 16.53 -23.81 14.17
N THR A 224 17.31 -24.72 13.58
CA THR A 224 16.84 -25.59 12.49
C THR A 224 15.67 -26.42 13.00
N ALA A 225 14.50 -26.27 12.37
CA ALA A 225 13.37 -27.16 12.62
C ALA A 225 13.78 -28.59 12.23
N VAL A 226 13.82 -29.49 13.21
CA VAL A 226 13.99 -30.92 12.96
C VAL A 226 12.67 -31.42 12.37
N ALA A 227 12.73 -31.87 11.12
CA ALA A 227 11.62 -32.56 10.46
C ALA A 227 11.23 -33.81 11.26
N ALA A 228 9.92 -34.01 11.43
CA ALA A 228 9.31 -35.27 11.83
C ALA A 228 8.29 -35.68 10.76
#